data_AF-A0A959JDX7-F1
#
_entry.id   AF-A0A959JDX7-F1
#
_cell.length_a   1.000
_cell.length_b   1.000
_cell.length_c   1.000
_cell.angle_alpha   90.00
_cell.angle_beta   90.00
_cell.angle_gamma   90.00
#
_symmetry.space_group_name_H-M   'P 1'
#
loop_
_entity.id
_entity.type
_entity.pdbx_description
1 polymer ?
#
loop_
_entity_poly.entity_id
_entity_poly.type
_entity_poly.pdbx_seq_one_letter_code
_entity_poly.pdbx_strand_id
1 'polypeptide(L)' 'AAMDAGNEKVQEWEELMWKFQKPLPGAKPGEKWMRMDKIFDLNKS' A
#
# COMPACT_ATOMS: atom_id res chain seq x y z
N ALA A 1 -1.49 -8.90 -5.00
CA ALA A 1 -2.76 -8.63 -4.28
C ALA A 1 -3.43 -9.91 -3.79
N ALA A 2 -3.93 -10.80 -4.66
CA ALA A 2 -4.63 -12.01 -4.21
C ALA A 2 -3.72 -12.97 -3.40
N MET A 3 -2.45 -13.09 -3.77
CA MET A 3 -1.47 -13.89 -3.01
C MET A 3 -1.07 -13.26 -1.68
N ASP A 4 -1.08 -11.92 -1.59
CA ASP A 4 -0.73 -11.20 -0.36
C ASP A 4 -1.88 -11.26 0.66
N ALA A 5 -3.12 -11.14 0.18
CA ALA A 5 -4.33 -11.24 0.98
C ALA A 5 -4.54 -12.63 1.60
N GLY A 6 -4.09 -13.68 0.91
CA GLY A 6 -4.20 -15.07 1.38
C GLY A 6 -3.02 -15.56 2.23
N ASN A 7 -1.99 -14.74 2.46
CA ASN A 7 -0.81 -15.13 3.22
C ASN A 7 -0.89 -14.59 4.65
N GLU A 8 -1.06 -15.49 5.62
CA GLU A 8 -1.19 -15.17 7.05
C GLU A 8 -0.02 -14.33 7.58
N LYS A 9 1.21 -14.60 7.13
CA LYS A 9 2.39 -13.85 7.58
C LYS A 9 2.43 -12.42 7.03
N VAL A 10 1.85 -12.20 5.84
CA VAL A 10 1.70 -10.85 5.29
C VAL A 10 0.65 -10.08 6.10
N GLN A 11 -0.44 -10.73 6.51
CA GLN A 11 -1.48 -10.09 7.33
C GLN A 11 -0.96 -9.70 8.73
N GLU A 12 -0.25 -10.62 9.42
CA GLU A 12 0.40 -10.34 10.71
C GLU A 12 1.36 -9.13 10.62
N TRP A 13 2.14 -9.08 9.53
CA TRP A 13 3.06 -7.97 9.27
C TRP A 13 2.32 -6.65 8.98
N GLU A 14 1.25 -6.69 8.19
CA GLU A 14 0.42 -5.51 7.88
C GLU A 14 -0.20 -4.90 9.16
N GLU A 15 -0.73 -5.74 10.06
CA GLU A 15 -1.28 -5.31 11.36
C GLU A 15 -0.21 -4.67 12.26
N LEU A 16 1.00 -5.24 12.29
CA LEU A 16 2.11 -4.67 13.04
C LEU A 16 2.51 -3.30 12.48
N MET A 17 2.65 -3.18 11.16
CA MET A 17 3.07 -1.96 10.49
C MET A 17 2.05 -0.83 10.61
N TRP A 18 0.75 -1.15 10.72
CA TRP A 18 -0.31 -0.17 10.92
C TRP A 18 -0.15 0.66 12.20
N LYS A 19 0.57 0.14 13.20
CA LYS A 19 0.87 0.87 14.45
C LYS A 19 1.90 1.99 14.25
N PHE A 20 2.73 1.88 13.22
CA PHE A 20 3.84 2.80 12.95
C PHE A 20 3.60 3.69 11.74
N GLN A 21 2.70 3.29 10.85
CA GLN A 21 2.40 3.99 9.61
C GLN A 21 1.09 4.78 9.73
N LYS A 22 1.05 5.96 9.11
CA LYS A 22 -0.14 6.80 9.07
C LYS A 22 -0.65 6.89 7.63
N PRO A 23 -1.96 6.75 7.38
CA PRO A 23 -2.51 6.95 6.05
C PRO A 23 -2.28 8.38 5.59
N LEU A 24 -2.14 8.55 4.27
CA LEU A 24 -1.97 9.86 3.66
C LEU A 24 -3.24 10.71 3.80
N PRO A 25 -3.11 12.05 3.88
CA PRO A 25 -4.25 12.94 3.82
C PRO A 25 -5.07 12.68 2.53
N GLY A 26 -6.37 12.43 2.68
CA GLY A 26 -7.27 12.13 1.55
C GLY A 26 -7.40 10.64 1.20
N ALA A 27 -6.69 9.74 1.89
CA ALA A 27 -6.90 8.29 1.75
C ALA A 27 -8.30 7.90 2.26
N LYS A 28 -8.96 6.94 1.59
CA LYS A 28 -10.26 6.42 2.06
C LYS A 28 -10.09 5.58 3.32
N PRO A 29 -11.16 5.35 4.10
CA PRO A 29 -11.12 4.44 5.23
C PRO A 29 -10.59 3.05 4.82
N GLY A 30 -9.53 2.59 5.50
CA GLY A 30 -8.86 1.33 5.20
C GLY A 30 -7.79 1.40 4.09
N GLU A 31 -7.60 2.53 3.41
CA GLU A 31 -6.52 2.69 2.43
C GLU A 31 -5.22 3.13 3.10
N LYS A 32 -4.22 2.25 3.00
CA LYS A 32 -2.85 2.51 3.45
C LYS A 32 -2.02 3.24 2.39
N TRP A 33 -2.23 2.85 1.14
CA TRP A 33 -1.45 3.27 -0.01
C TRP A 33 -2.38 3.90 -1.04
N MET A 34 -2.04 5.09 -1.52
CA MET A 34 -2.75 5.73 -2.63
C MET A 34 -1.97 5.50 -3.92
N ARG A 35 -2.67 5.10 -4.98
CA ARG A 35 -2.08 5.02 -6.31
C ARG A 35 -1.75 6.44 -6.79
N MET A 36 -0.49 6.65 -7.13
CA MET A 36 -0.02 7.89 -7.75
C MET A 36 0.13 7.68 -9.26
N ASP A 37 -0.06 8.74 -10.02
CA ASP A 37 0.17 8.74 -11.46
C ASP A 37 1.67 8.84 -11.77
N LYS A 38 2.14 7.97 -12.65
CA LYS A 38 3.52 8.03 -13.13
C LYS A 38 3.65 9.20 -14.10
N ILE A 39 4.35 10.27 -13.69
CA ILE A 39 4.53 11.49 -14.48
C ILE A 39 5.77 11.49 -15.37
N PHE A 40 6.73 10.58 -15.13
CA PHE A 40 7.98 10.51 -15.89
C PHE A 40 8.51 9.07 -15.91
N ASP A 41 9.12 8.68 -17.02
CA ASP A 41 9.83 7.41 -17.17
C ASP A 41 10.95 7.60 -18.19
N LEU A 42 12.20 7.52 -17.75
CA LEU A 42 13.37 7.75 -18.61
C LEU A 42 13.45 6.74 -19.78
N ASN A 43 12.88 5.55 -19.60
CA ASN A 43 12.96 4.46 -20.57
C ASN A 43 11.67 4.27 -21.39
N LYS A 44 10.64 5.11 -21.17
CA LYS A 44 9.49 5.12 -22.07
C LYS A 44 9.88 5.85 -23.35
N SER A 45 9.95 5.08 -24.44
CA SER A 45 10.01 5.60 -25.81
C SER A 45 8.74 6.36 -26.18
#